data_AF-A0A6J1RF22-F1
#
_entry.id   AF-A0A6J1RF22-F1
#
_cell.length_a   1.000
_cell.length_b   1.000
_cell.length_c   1.000
_cell.angle_alpha   90.00
_cell.angle_beta   90.00
_cell.angle_gamma   90.00
#
_symmetry.space_group_name_H-M   'P 1'
#
loop_
_entity.id
_entity.type
_entity.pdbx_description
1 polymer ?
#
loop_
_entity_poly.entity_id
_entity_poly.type
_entity_poly.pdbx_seq_one_letter_code
_entity_poly.pdbx_strand_id
1 'polypeptide(L)'
;MLDRAELHIGITFEEFRRFYQFLNNLDDFSIAMRMYTLADHPISKDEFQRAVKICTGTMLSTHIIDTVFALFDVDGDGQLSYKEFIAIMKDRLHRGFKSQQRNEGWEAFKFCVKQEMKAP
;
A
#
# COMPACT_ATOMS: atom_id res chain seq x y z
N MET A 1 24.57 11.52 27.11
CA MET A 1 25.23 11.74 25.81
C MET A 1 25.09 10.42 25.05
N LEU A 2 23.93 10.21 24.41
CA LEU A 2 23.68 9.01 23.63
C LEU A 2 23.90 9.36 22.16
N ASP A 3 24.64 8.49 21.52
CA ASP A 3 25.24 8.55 20.19
C ASP A 3 24.20 8.96 19.14
N ARG A 4 24.32 10.18 18.62
CA ARG A 4 23.47 10.72 17.54
C ARG A 4 24.04 10.34 16.17
N ALA A 5 24.53 9.10 16.06
CA ALA A 5 25.26 8.57 14.92
C ALA A 5 24.61 7.32 14.34
N GLU A 6 23.30 7.13 14.52
CA GLU A 6 22.54 6.37 13.52
C GLU A 6 22.50 7.23 12.26
N LEU A 7 23.50 7.00 11.40
CA LEU A 7 23.53 7.53 10.05
C LEU A 7 22.28 6.99 9.36
N HIS A 8 21.16 7.73 9.44
CA HIS A 8 19.96 7.41 8.68
C HIS A 8 20.37 7.47 7.21
N ILE A 9 20.63 6.30 6.64
CA ILE A 9 20.80 6.11 5.21
C ILE A 9 19.52 6.66 4.59
N GLY A 10 19.65 7.78 3.89
CA GLY A 10 18.54 8.38 3.17
C GLY A 10 18.27 7.59 1.90
N ILE A 11 17.06 7.73 1.37
CA ILE A 11 16.70 7.19 0.07
C ILE A 11 17.32 8.06 -1.02
N THR A 12 18.10 7.46 -1.91
CA THR A 12 18.65 8.17 -3.07
C THR A 12 17.56 8.46 -4.11
N PHE A 13 17.78 9.46 -4.97
CA PHE A 13 16.84 9.77 -6.05
C PHE A 13 16.61 8.59 -7.00
N GLU A 14 17.65 7.81 -7.28
CA GLU A 14 17.57 6.65 -8.16
C GLU A 14 16.68 5.55 -7.55
N GLU A 15 16.84 5.26 -6.26
CA GLU A 15 15.99 4.33 -5.54
C GLU A 15 14.53 4.80 -5.51
N PHE A 16 14.32 6.08 -5.21
CA PHE A 16 13.00 6.70 -5.28
C PHE A 16 12.40 6.58 -6.68
N ARG A 17 13.18 6.82 -7.74
CA ARG A 17 12.70 6.77 -9.12
C ARG A 17 12.29 5.36 -9.53
N ARG A 18 13.08 4.34 -9.18
CA ARG A 18 12.75 2.93 -9.45
C ARG A 18 11.49 2.50 -8.71
N PHE A 19 11.37 2.85 -7.43
CA PHE A 19 10.16 2.58 -6.67
C PHE A 19 8.94 3.31 -7.26
N TYR A 20 9.10 4.57 -7.67
CA TYR A 20 8.02 5.32 -8.30
C TYR A 20 7.58 4.72 -9.64
N GLN A 21 8.51 4.18 -10.43
CA GLN A 21 8.20 3.46 -11.68
C GLN A 21 7.38 2.20 -11.41
N PHE A 22 7.76 1.40 -10.41
CA PHE A 22 6.96 0.26 -9.95
C PHE A 22 5.53 0.69 -9.61
N LEU A 23 5.40 1.76 -8.85
CA LEU A 23 4.09 2.26 -8.44
C LEU A 23 3.23 2.83 -9.59
N ASN A 24 3.77 3.03 -10.79
CA ASN A 24 2.98 3.37 -11.97
C ASN A 24 2.43 2.12 -12.70
N ASN A 25 3.02 0.96 -12.47
CA ASN A 25 2.56 -0.34 -12.99
C ASN A 25 1.76 -1.12 -11.94
N LEU A 26 1.21 -0.40 -10.96
CA LEU A 26 0.60 -0.98 -9.77
C LEU A 26 -0.73 -1.68 -10.06
N ASP A 27 -1.46 -1.27 -11.11
CA ASP A 27 -2.75 -1.87 -11.46
C ASP A 27 -2.58 -3.35 -11.83
N ASP A 28 -1.58 -3.68 -12.65
CA ASP A 28 -1.24 -5.07 -12.99
C ASP A 28 -0.76 -5.85 -11.75
N PHE A 29 0.05 -5.21 -10.90
CA PHE A 29 0.51 -5.82 -9.66
C PHE A 29 -0.64 -6.09 -8.67
N SER A 30 -1.65 -5.21 -8.63
CA SER A 30 -2.81 -5.35 -7.74
C SER A 30 -3.68 -6.56 -8.07
N ILE A 31 -3.78 -6.91 -9.35
CA ILE A 31 -4.52 -8.09 -9.80
C ILE A 31 -3.80 -9.35 -9.32
N ALA A 32 -2.47 -9.39 -9.47
CA ALA A 32 -1.64 -10.50 -8.98
C ALA A 32 -1.73 -10.63 -7.45
N MET A 33 -1.61 -9.51 -6.72
CA MET A 33 -1.74 -9.48 -5.26
C MET A 33 -3.10 -9.97 -4.78
N ARG A 34 -4.19 -9.60 -5.47
CA ARG A 34 -5.53 -10.10 -5.17
C ARG A 34 -5.61 -11.62 -5.34
N MET A 35 -4.96 -12.19 -6.35
CA MET A 35 -4.96 -13.63 -6.56
C MET A 35 -4.21 -14.40 -5.46
N TYR A 36 -3.05 -13.91 -5.01
CA TYR A 36 -2.29 -14.52 -3.90
C TYR A 36 -3.06 -14.47 -2.57
N THR A 37 -3.65 -13.32 -2.28
CA THR A 37 -4.38 -13.10 -1.02
C THR A 37 -5.75 -13.79 -0.98
N LEU A 38 -6.41 -14.03 -2.12
CA LEU A 38 -7.60 -14.89 -2.19
C LEU A 38 -7.29 -16.36 -1.87
N ALA A 39 -6.03 -16.77 -2.02
CA ALA A 39 -5.55 -18.07 -1.59
C ALA A 39 -5.08 -18.07 -0.12
N ASP A 40 -5.41 -17.01 0.64
CA ASP A 40 -5.02 -16.78 2.05
C ASP A 40 -3.48 -16.74 2.25
N HIS A 41 -2.76 -16.38 1.19
CA HIS A 41 -1.29 -16.29 1.21
C HIS A 41 -0.84 -14.82 1.33
N PRO A 42 -0.32 -14.39 2.49
CA PRO A 42 0.30 -13.08 2.65
C PRO A 42 1.62 -13.00 1.87
N ILE A 43 2.07 -11.78 1.57
CA ILE A 43 3.19 -11.56 0.66
C ILE A 43 4.45 -11.24 1.44
N SER A 44 5.44 -12.11 1.35
CA SER A 44 6.77 -11.89 1.94
C SER A 44 7.60 -10.85 1.17
N LYS A 45 8.66 -10.34 1.81
CA LYS A 45 9.64 -9.43 1.18
C LYS A 45 10.22 -9.99 -0.12
N ASP A 46 10.53 -11.28 -0.15
CA ASP A 46 11.10 -11.95 -1.33
C ASP A 46 10.09 -12.04 -2.49
N GLU A 47 8.83 -12.31 -2.18
CA GLU A 47 7.75 -12.32 -3.18
C GLU A 47 7.50 -10.94 -3.74
N PHE A 48 7.46 -9.92 -2.87
CA PHE A 48 7.35 -8.53 -3.28
C PHE A 48 8.51 -8.12 -4.20
N GLN A 49 9.76 -8.43 -3.82
CA GLN A 49 10.94 -8.15 -4.63
C GLN A 49 10.90 -8.84 -5.99
N ARG A 50 10.46 -10.11 -6.03
CA ARG A 50 10.26 -10.85 -7.29
C ARG A 50 9.20 -10.19 -8.17
N ALA A 51 8.10 -9.76 -7.59
CA ALA A 51 7.04 -9.14 -8.36
C ALA A 51 7.43 -7.76 -8.90
N VAL A 52 8.15 -6.94 -8.13
CA VAL A 52 8.71 -5.67 -8.62
C VAL A 52 9.64 -5.92 -9.82
N LYS A 53 10.46 -6.98 -9.77
CA LYS A 53 11.31 -7.39 -10.89
C LYS A 53 10.51 -7.66 -12.16
N ILE A 54 9.41 -8.39 -12.02
CA ILE A 54 8.55 -8.78 -13.15
C ILE A 54 7.84 -7.54 -13.72
N CYS A 55 7.34 -6.65 -12.86
CA CYS A 55 6.56 -5.47 -13.28
C CYS A 55 7.42 -4.32 -13.82
N THR A 56 8.70 -4.21 -13.43
CA THR A 56 9.56 -3.08 -13.81
C THR A 56 10.82 -3.46 -14.57
N GLY A 57 11.18 -4.74 -14.60
CA GLY A 57 12.48 -5.20 -15.09
C GLY A 57 13.65 -4.84 -14.18
N THR A 58 13.42 -4.21 -13.03
CA THR A 58 14.47 -3.73 -12.11
C THR A 58 14.29 -4.29 -10.70
N MET A 59 15.40 -4.35 -9.95
CA MET A 59 15.40 -4.74 -8.54
C MET A 59 15.42 -3.47 -7.69
N LEU A 60 14.63 -3.45 -6.61
CA LEU A 60 14.76 -2.43 -5.57
C LEU A 60 15.88 -2.81 -4.60
N SER A 61 16.46 -1.82 -3.92
CA SER A 61 17.42 -2.09 -2.86
C SER A 61 16.71 -2.68 -1.64
N THR A 62 17.42 -3.51 -0.88
CA THR A 62 16.89 -4.11 0.36
C THR A 62 16.42 -3.02 1.33
N HIS A 63 17.14 -1.90 1.40
CA HIS A 63 16.77 -0.75 2.21
C HIS A 63 15.38 -0.18 1.87
N ILE A 64 15.04 -0.08 0.57
CA ILE A 64 13.71 0.36 0.14
C ILE A 64 12.64 -0.66 0.52
N ILE A 65 12.91 -1.95 0.31
CA ILE A 65 11.98 -3.02 0.68
C ILE A 65 11.70 -3.00 2.18
N ASP A 66 12.74 -2.89 3.00
CA ASP A 66 12.63 -2.80 4.45
C ASP A 66 11.85 -1.56 4.88
N THR A 67 12.11 -0.42 4.24
CA THR A 67 11.39 0.83 4.53
C THR A 67 9.91 0.73 4.15
N VAL A 68 9.58 0.10 3.02
CA VAL A 68 8.18 -0.12 2.61
C VAL A 68 7.46 -1.01 3.62
N PHE A 69 8.07 -2.14 4.00
CA PHE A 69 7.45 -3.04 4.97
C PHE A 69 7.29 -2.37 6.34
N ALA A 70 8.31 -1.66 6.83
CA ALA A 70 8.23 -0.94 8.10
C ALA A 70 7.13 0.15 8.15
N LEU A 71 6.69 0.66 7.00
CA LEU A 71 5.63 1.67 6.91
C LEU A 71 4.22 1.09 6.82
N PHE A 72 4.08 -0.14 6.29
CA PHE A 72 2.79 -0.66 5.85
C PHE A 72 2.40 -2.01 6.46
N ASP A 73 3.37 -2.76 6.99
CA ASP A 73 3.14 -3.93 7.84
C ASP A 73 2.70 -3.43 9.23
N VAL A 74 1.39 -3.47 9.49
CA VAL A 74 0.78 -2.88 10.70
C VAL A 74 0.83 -3.86 11.86
N ASP A 75 0.70 -5.15 11.58
CA ASP A 75 0.73 -6.20 12.59
C ASP A 75 2.15 -6.72 12.88
N GLY A 76 3.12 -6.39 12.04
CA GLY A 76 4.54 -6.64 12.24
C GLY A 76 4.94 -8.09 11.95
N ASP A 77 4.17 -8.80 11.12
CA ASP A 77 4.41 -10.20 10.79
C ASP A 77 5.52 -10.41 9.74
N GLY A 78 6.04 -9.31 9.17
CA GLY A 78 7.08 -9.30 8.13
C GLY A 78 6.54 -9.56 6.73
N GLN A 79 5.21 -9.57 6.56
CA GLN A 79 4.50 -9.83 5.33
C GLN A 79 3.53 -8.69 5.05
N LEU A 80 2.98 -8.65 3.83
CA LEU A 80 1.94 -7.68 3.47
C LEU A 80 0.66 -8.44 3.14
N SER A 81 -0.37 -8.22 3.96
CA SER A 81 -1.72 -8.65 3.67
C SER A 81 -2.34 -7.82 2.55
N TYR A 82 -3.44 -8.32 1.96
CA TYR A 82 -4.20 -7.56 0.96
C TYR A 82 -4.63 -6.18 1.47
N LYS A 83 -5.05 -6.10 2.74
CA LYS A 83 -5.59 -4.87 3.32
C LYS A 83 -4.50 -3.81 3.45
N GLU A 84 -3.32 -4.21 3.94
CA GLU A 84 -2.16 -3.34 4.08
C GLU A 84 -1.67 -2.86 2.73
N PHE A 85 -1.55 -3.77 1.77
CA PHE A 85 -1.14 -3.43 0.42
C PHE A 85 -2.11 -2.47 -0.29
N ILE A 86 -3.43 -2.68 -0.17
CA ILE A 86 -4.43 -1.77 -0.74
C ILE A 86 -4.38 -0.39 -0.06
N ALA A 87 -4.01 -0.30 1.22
CA ALA A 87 -3.79 0.98 1.89
C ALA A 87 -2.65 1.76 1.21
N ILE A 88 -1.54 1.09 0.84
CA ILE A 88 -0.44 1.67 0.04
C ILE A 88 -0.97 2.26 -1.26
N MET A 89 -1.77 1.47 -1.99
CA MET A 89 -2.28 1.84 -3.31
C MET A 89 -3.29 2.99 -3.26
N LYS A 90 -4.21 2.95 -2.29
CA LYS A 90 -5.27 3.95 -2.18
C LYS A 90 -4.70 5.31 -1.81
N ASP A 91 -3.74 5.40 -0.91
CA ASP A 91 -3.21 6.72 -0.54
C ASP A 91 -2.48 7.38 -1.74
N ARG A 92 -1.94 6.55 -2.64
CA ARG A 92 -1.30 6.99 -3.88
C ARG A 92 -2.26 7.43 -4.99
N LEU A 93 -3.32 6.66 -5.24
CA LEU A 93 -4.35 6.96 -6.26
C LEU A 93 -4.99 8.33 -6.04
N HIS A 94 -5.12 8.74 -4.77
CA HIS A 94 -5.77 10.00 -4.45
C HIS A 94 -4.84 11.21 -4.50
N ARG A 95 -3.49 11.08 -4.51
CA ARG A 95 -2.53 12.22 -4.51
C ARG A 95 -2.91 13.37 -3.54
N GLY A 96 -3.56 13.07 -2.42
CA GLY A 96 -4.11 14.09 -1.50
C GLY A 96 -5.46 14.69 -1.88
N PHE A 97 -6.00 14.44 -3.08
CA PHE A 97 -7.39 14.69 -3.46
C PHE A 97 -8.30 13.58 -2.91
N LYS A 98 -8.43 13.53 -1.58
CA LYS A 98 -9.60 12.88 -0.97
C LYS A 98 -10.76 13.86 -1.11
N SER A 99 -11.40 13.92 -2.28
CA SER A 99 -12.80 14.34 -2.29
C SER A 99 -13.59 13.19 -1.68
N GLN A 100 -13.61 13.12 -0.34
CA GLN A 100 -14.86 12.70 0.27
C GLN A 100 -15.86 13.73 -0.24
N GLN A 101 -16.59 13.40 -1.31
CA GLN A 101 -17.98 13.80 -1.34
C GLN A 101 -18.55 13.20 -0.05
N ARG A 102 -18.46 13.96 1.05
CA ARG A 102 -19.30 13.71 2.19
C ARG A 102 -20.68 13.78 1.56
N ASN A 103 -21.35 12.63 1.47
CA ASN A 103 -22.78 12.64 1.23
C ASN A 103 -23.32 13.44 2.42
N GLU A 104 -23.57 14.72 2.19
CA GLU A 104 -24.16 15.65 3.14
C GLU A 104 -25.55 16.01 2.62
N GLY A 105 -26.42 16.41 3.54
CA GLY A 105 -27.79 16.77 3.21
C GLY A 105 -28.71 15.57 2.97
N TRP A 106 -29.72 15.79 2.12
CA TRP A 106 -30.91 14.95 2.07
C TRP A 106 -30.67 13.51 1.61
N GLU A 107 -29.72 13.29 0.69
CA GLU A 107 -29.40 11.96 0.18
C GLU A 107 -28.67 11.10 1.22
N ALA A 108 -27.84 11.72 2.06
CA ALA A 108 -27.19 11.04 3.18
C ALA A 108 -28.21 10.65 4.27
N PHE A 109 -29.13 11.56 4.58
CA PHE A 109 -30.21 11.31 5.53
C PHE A 109 -31.10 10.14 5.07
N LYS A 110 -31.56 10.15 3.81
CA LYS A 110 -32.34 9.04 3.25
C LYS A 110 -31.60 7.71 3.32
N PHE A 111 -30.30 7.71 3.02
CA PHE A 111 -29.47 6.51 3.07
C PHE A 111 -29.42 5.94 4.50
N CYS A 112 -29.18 6.78 5.51
CA CYS A 112 -29.18 6.36 6.91
C CYS A 112 -30.54 5.83 7.37
N VAL A 113 -31.63 6.55 7.09
CA VAL A 113 -32.99 6.10 7.46
C VAL A 113 -33.33 4.77 6.79
N LYS A 114 -32.96 4.59 5.52
CA LYS A 114 -33.20 3.35 4.78
C LYS A 114 -32.36 2.17 5.30
N GLN A 115 -31.17 2.43 5.84
CA GLN A 115 -30.33 1.42 6.51
C GLN A 115 -30.94 1.02 7.85
N GLU A 116 -31.37 2.00 8.65
CA GLU A 116 -32.00 1.77 9.96
C GLU A 116 -33.31 0.98 9.81
N MET A 117 -34.13 1.31 8.82
CA MET A 117 -35.38 0.58 8.53
C MET A 117 -35.17 -0.85 7.98
N LYS A 118 -33.94 -1.20 7.60
CA LYS A 118 -33.57 -2.55 7.14
C LYS A 118 -32.89 -3.38 8.23
N ALA A 119 -32.44 -2.75 9.33
CA ALA A 119 -32.01 -3.48 10.50
C ALA A 119 -33.26 -4.00 11.23
N PRO A 120 -33.33 -5.31 11.57
CA PRO A 120 -34.48 -5.89 12.27
C PRO A 120 -34.63 -5.37 13.70
#